data_AF-A0A383DLW7-F1
#
_entry.id   AF-A0A383DLW7-F1
#
_cell.length_a   1.000
_cell.length_b   1.000
_cell.length_c   1.000
_cell.angle_alpha   90.00
_cell.angle_beta   90.00
_cell.angle_gamma   90.00
#
_symmetry.space_group_name_H-M   'P 1'
#
loop_
_entity.id
_entity.type
_entity.pdbx_description
1 polymer ?
#
loop_
_entity_poly.entity_id
_entity_poly.type
_entity_poly.pdbx_seq_one_letter_code
_entity_poly.pdbx_strand_id
1 'polypeptide(L)'
;ALRHYEQKSGRSDIKVWGYRNVWFRFEPSEADIFVPVSLNMLSMMQSAFMATFVSQREASFPSYKHDGPFSELARRVQVDQYQKIKTCLGREWFQQHSSPLIRATRGLVFIKEMDLGEFYERSRALKQAAENR
;
A
#
# COMPACT_ATOMS: atom_id res chain seq x y z
N ALA A 1 -6.67 12.86 -16.57
CA ALA A 1 -5.24 13.25 -16.69
C ALA A 1 -4.45 12.26 -17.55
N LEU A 2 -4.19 11.02 -17.11
CA LEU A 2 -3.35 10.07 -17.86
C LEU A 2 -3.86 9.77 -19.29
N ARG A 3 -5.17 9.58 -19.50
CA ARG A 3 -5.74 9.43 -20.86
C ARG A 3 -5.43 10.60 -21.79
N HIS A 4 -5.54 11.83 -21.28
CA HIS A 4 -5.22 13.01 -22.07
C HIS A 4 -3.72 13.12 -22.35
N TYR A 5 -2.88 12.71 -21.40
CA TYR A 5 -1.43 12.70 -21.59
C TYR A 5 -1.01 11.65 -22.61
N GLU A 6 -1.54 10.43 -22.54
CA GLU A 6 -1.35 9.36 -23.52
C GLU A 6 -1.75 9.82 -24.92
N GLN A 7 -2.94 10.42 -25.08
CA GLN A 7 -3.40 10.96 -26.36
C GLN A 7 -2.50 12.07 -26.92
N LYS A 8 -1.96 12.94 -26.07
CA LYS A 8 -1.08 14.05 -26.50
C LYS A 8 0.34 13.60 -26.80
N SER A 9 0.87 12.66 -26.05
CA SER A 9 2.27 12.24 -26.12
C SER A 9 2.51 11.00 -26.96
N GLY A 10 1.46 10.21 -27.25
CA GLY A 10 1.58 8.89 -27.88
C GLY A 10 2.21 7.83 -26.98
N ARG A 11 2.51 8.16 -25.71
CA ARG A 11 3.15 7.22 -24.76
C ARG A 11 2.12 6.32 -24.10
N SER A 12 1.93 5.14 -24.69
CA SER A 12 1.14 4.06 -24.09
C SER A 12 1.98 3.10 -23.23
N ASP A 13 3.29 3.31 -23.15
CA ASP A 13 4.25 2.51 -22.38
C ASP A 13 4.30 2.85 -20.88
N ILE A 14 3.44 3.77 -20.42
CA ILE A 14 3.44 4.26 -19.05
C ILE A 14 3.02 3.15 -18.09
N LYS A 15 3.82 2.96 -17.04
CA LYS A 15 3.52 2.09 -15.90
C LYS A 15 3.01 2.90 -14.72
N VAL A 16 1.96 2.41 -14.08
CA VAL A 16 1.33 3.03 -12.91
C VAL A 16 1.48 2.10 -11.72
N TRP A 17 2.09 2.59 -10.65
CA TRP A 17 2.21 1.84 -9.40
C TRP A 17 1.08 2.19 -8.44
N GLY A 18 0.25 1.19 -8.16
CA GLY A 18 -0.83 1.26 -7.19
C GLY A 18 -0.31 0.92 -5.79
N TYR A 19 -0.42 1.88 -4.86
CA TYR A 19 -0.31 1.66 -3.42
C TYR A 19 -1.69 1.85 -2.78
N ARG A 20 -2.16 0.86 -2.02
CA ARG A 20 -3.52 0.81 -1.46
C ARG A 20 -3.47 0.12 -0.09
N ASN A 21 -3.86 0.84 0.97
CA ASN A 21 -3.72 0.32 2.36
C ASN A 21 -4.98 0.49 3.21
N VAL A 22 -5.57 1.69 3.19
CA VAL A 22 -6.66 2.02 4.11
C VAL A 22 -8.01 1.57 3.56
N TRP A 23 -8.34 2.01 2.33
CA TRP A 23 -9.68 1.83 1.75
C TRP A 23 -9.82 0.61 0.85
N PHE A 24 -8.74 0.28 0.14
CA PHE A 24 -8.61 -0.90 -0.71
C PHE A 24 -7.24 -1.51 -0.43
N ARG A 25 -7.09 -2.82 -0.58
CA ARG A 25 -5.85 -3.56 -0.29
C ARG A 25 -5.66 -4.62 -1.35
N PHE A 26 -4.44 -4.79 -1.83
CA PHE A 26 -4.10 -5.89 -2.70
C PHE A 26 -3.89 -7.16 -1.89
N GLU A 27 -4.35 -8.28 -2.41
CA GLU A 27 -3.97 -9.61 -1.92
C GLU A 27 -2.59 -10.02 -2.45
N PRO A 28 -1.89 -10.99 -1.82
CA PRO A 28 -0.60 -11.47 -2.29
C PRO A 28 -0.57 -11.87 -3.78
N SER A 29 -1.66 -12.43 -4.29
CA SER A 29 -1.78 -12.85 -5.70
C SER A 29 -1.97 -11.68 -6.66
N GLU A 30 -2.35 -10.50 -6.17
CA GLU A 30 -2.52 -9.32 -7.00
C GLU A 30 -1.24 -8.49 -7.07
N ALA A 31 -0.44 -8.45 -6.00
CA ALA A 31 0.74 -7.60 -5.91
C ALA A 31 1.91 -8.12 -6.75
N ASP A 32 2.62 -7.22 -7.43
CA ASP A 32 3.83 -7.56 -8.20
C ASP A 32 5.10 -7.28 -7.39
N ILE A 33 5.04 -6.30 -6.48
CA ILE A 33 6.19 -5.81 -5.74
C ILE A 33 5.88 -5.83 -4.24
N PHE A 34 6.81 -6.41 -3.47
CA PHE A 34 6.75 -6.53 -2.02
C PHE A 34 7.88 -5.73 -1.39
N VAL A 35 7.57 -4.59 -0.77
CA VAL A 35 8.57 -3.73 -0.15
C VAL A 35 8.72 -4.10 1.33
N PRO A 36 9.91 -4.54 1.78
CA PRO A 36 10.17 -4.89 3.18
C PRO A 36 10.20 -3.66 4.08
N VAL A 37 9.50 -3.76 5.21
CA VAL A 37 9.43 -2.72 6.24
C VAL A 37 9.94 -3.27 7.56
N SER A 38 10.93 -2.61 8.14
CA SER A 38 11.47 -2.97 9.46
C SER A 38 10.64 -2.38 10.61
N LEU A 39 10.84 -2.87 11.83
CA LEU A 39 10.20 -2.29 13.01
C LEU A 39 10.53 -0.81 13.19
N ASN A 40 11.77 -0.41 12.94
CA ASN A 40 12.19 1.00 13.00
C ASN A 40 11.43 1.86 11.98
N MET A 41 11.27 1.38 10.74
CA MET A 41 10.52 2.10 9.70
C MET A 41 9.05 2.28 10.08
N LEU A 42 8.42 1.27 10.70
CA LEU A 42 7.05 1.40 11.22
C LEU A 42 6.96 2.49 12.31
N SER A 43 7.92 2.53 13.24
CA SER A 43 7.97 3.53 14.31
C SER A 43 8.23 4.94 13.77
N MET A 44 9.12 5.09 12.79
CA MET A 44 9.39 6.35 12.12
C MET A 44 8.15 6.86 11.37
N MET A 45 7.43 6.00 10.66
CA MET A 45 6.19 6.36 9.97
C MET A 45 5.14 6.90 10.95
N GLN A 46 4.94 6.23 12.09
CA GLN A 46 4.01 6.69 13.12
C GLN A 46 4.44 8.04 13.68
N SER A 47 5.72 8.20 14.02
CA SER A 47 6.24 9.43 14.63
C SER A 47 6.14 10.60 13.66
N ALA A 48 6.49 10.40 12.38
CA ALA A 48 6.37 11.42 11.35
C ALA A 48 4.91 11.84 11.12
N PHE A 49 3.98 10.87 11.14
CA PHE A 49 2.55 11.18 11.03
C PHE A 49 2.07 12.03 12.22
N MET A 50 2.38 11.62 13.45
CA MET A 50 1.95 12.35 14.66
C MET A 50 2.57 13.74 14.76
N ALA A 51 3.85 13.90 14.38
CA ALA A 51 4.53 15.19 14.39
C ALA A 51 3.96 16.19 13.36
N THR A 52 3.40 15.69 12.26
CA THR A 52 2.81 16.52 11.20
C THR A 52 1.28 16.62 11.30
N PHE A 53 0.64 15.87 12.20
CA PHE A 53 -0.81 15.83 12.35
C PHE A 53 -1.43 17.17 12.77
N VAL A 54 -0.68 18.02 13.50
CA VAL A 54 -1.17 19.34 13.94
C VAL A 54 -1.52 20.26 12.76
N SER A 55 -0.92 20.05 11.58
CA SER A 55 -1.29 20.79 10.36
C SER A 55 -2.53 20.23 9.64
N GLN A 56 -3.13 19.13 10.12
CA GLN A 56 -4.36 18.52 9.58
C GLN A 56 -5.59 18.84 10.44
N ARG A 57 -5.72 20.10 10.88
CA ARG A 57 -6.70 20.56 11.86
C ARG A 57 -8.18 20.38 11.45
N GLU A 58 -8.47 20.14 10.17
CA GLU A 58 -9.83 19.97 9.61
C GLU A 58 -10.00 18.70 8.76
N ALA A 59 -9.12 17.71 8.91
CA ALA A 59 -9.27 16.46 8.16
C ALA A 59 -10.31 15.55 8.85
N SER A 60 -11.59 15.79 8.57
CA SER A 60 -12.70 14.90 8.95
C SER A 60 -12.54 13.54 8.25
N PHE A 61 -11.89 12.58 8.89
CA PHE A 61 -11.84 11.22 8.36
C PHE A 61 -11.98 10.18 9.46
N PRO A 62 -13.21 9.84 9.88
CA PRO A 62 -13.44 8.53 10.45
C PRO A 62 -13.14 7.50 9.33
N SER A 63 -12.09 6.71 9.50
CA SER A 63 -12.05 5.42 8.79
C SER A 63 -13.22 4.61 9.33
N TYR A 64 -14.06 4.03 8.47
CA TYR A 64 -15.23 3.24 8.89
C TYR A 64 -14.89 2.13 9.91
N LYS A 65 -13.61 1.75 10.06
CA LYS A 65 -13.13 0.64 10.89
C LYS A 65 -12.25 1.05 12.08
N HIS A 66 -11.92 2.33 12.29
CA HIS A 66 -11.01 2.75 13.37
C HIS A 66 -11.17 4.23 13.69
N ASP A 67 -11.43 4.53 14.95
CA ASP A 67 -11.48 5.87 15.52
C ASP A 67 -10.09 6.23 16.10
N GLY A 68 -9.14 6.49 15.20
CA GLY A 68 -7.74 6.74 15.52
C GLY A 68 -6.93 7.12 14.28
N PRO A 69 -5.65 7.54 14.44
CA PRO A 69 -4.86 8.08 13.34
C PRO A 69 -4.61 7.04 12.25
N PHE A 70 -4.66 7.47 10.99
CA PHE A 70 -4.47 6.57 9.84
C PHE A 70 -3.14 5.81 9.83
N SER A 71 -2.11 6.36 10.47
CA SER A 71 -0.82 5.71 10.62
C SER A 71 -0.90 4.40 11.42
N GLU A 72 -1.83 4.29 12.38
CA GLU A 72 -2.07 3.04 13.11
C GLU A 72 -2.66 1.97 12.20
N LEU A 73 -3.64 2.36 11.38
CA LEU A 73 -4.25 1.46 10.41
C LEU A 73 -3.23 1.02 9.35
N ALA A 74 -2.43 1.96 8.83
CA ALA A 74 -1.36 1.65 7.89
C ALA A 74 -0.34 0.67 8.49
N ARG A 75 0.10 0.89 9.73
CA ARG A 75 1.00 -0.04 10.44
C ARG A 75 0.39 -1.43 10.58
N ARG A 76 -0.90 -1.51 10.97
CA ARG A 76 -1.60 -2.80 11.10
C ARG A 76 -1.68 -3.54 9.76
N VAL A 77 -1.98 -2.82 8.68
CA VAL A 77 -2.04 -3.38 7.33
C VAL A 77 -0.69 -3.91 6.88
N GLN A 78 0.39 -3.17 7.11
CA GLN A 78 1.72 -3.63 6.71
C GLN A 78 2.16 -4.88 7.49
N VAL A 79 1.84 -4.95 8.79
CA VAL A 79 2.09 -6.16 9.61
C VAL A 79 1.26 -7.35 9.10
N ASP A 80 -0.01 -7.15 8.75
CA ASP A 80 -0.88 -8.18 8.19
C ASP A 80 -0.36 -8.71 6.85
N GLN A 81 0.03 -7.82 5.94
CA GLN A 81 0.66 -8.17 4.67
C GLN A 81 1.93 -9.00 4.87
N TYR A 82 2.76 -8.66 5.87
CA TYR A 82 3.90 -9.48 6.26
C TYR A 82 3.48 -10.87 6.76
N GLN A 83 2.45 -10.99 7.60
CA GLN A 83 2.00 -12.31 8.08
C GLN A 83 1.49 -13.21 6.94
N LYS A 84 0.80 -12.64 5.95
CA LYS A 84 0.35 -13.39 4.76
C LYS A 84 1.53 -14.01 4.03
N ILE A 85 2.55 -13.22 3.69
CA ILE A 85 3.74 -13.73 2.97
C ILE A 85 4.58 -14.64 3.85
N LYS A 86 4.70 -14.36 5.15
CA LYS A 86 5.38 -15.24 6.12
C LYS A 86 4.72 -16.62 6.21
N THR A 87 3.40 -16.68 6.10
CA THR A 87 2.67 -17.95 6.03
C THR A 87 3.03 -18.72 4.76
N CYS A 88 3.15 -18.03 3.62
CA CYS A 88 3.49 -18.65 2.33
C CYS A 88 4.96 -19.14 2.26
N LEU A 89 5.91 -18.33 2.72
CA LEU A 89 7.35 -18.62 2.59
C LEU A 89 7.97 -19.33 3.80
N GLY A 90 7.28 -19.30 4.95
CA GLY A 90 7.77 -19.84 6.21
C GLY A 90 8.71 -18.89 6.97
N ARG A 91 8.86 -19.15 8.27
CA ARG A 91 9.69 -18.32 9.17
C ARG A 91 11.17 -18.40 8.82
N GLU A 92 11.63 -19.59 8.45
CA GLU A 92 13.03 -19.90 8.18
C GLU A 92 13.54 -19.11 6.98
N TRP A 93 12.74 -19.00 5.90
CA TRP A 93 13.08 -18.21 4.72
C TRP A 93 13.44 -16.77 5.09
N PHE A 94 12.65 -16.12 5.94
CA PHE A 94 12.97 -14.76 6.40
C PHE A 94 14.19 -14.73 7.32
N GLN A 95 14.35 -15.68 8.24
CA GLN A 95 15.42 -15.67 9.24
C GLN A 95 16.80 -15.97 8.65
N GLN A 96 16.86 -16.84 7.65
CA GLN A 96 18.10 -17.26 7.00
C GLN A 96 18.38 -16.51 5.69
N HIS A 97 17.49 -15.58 5.29
CA HIS A 97 17.67 -14.81 4.07
C HIS A 97 19.02 -14.07 4.07
N SER A 98 19.73 -14.06 2.93
CA SER A 98 21.04 -13.40 2.78
C SER A 98 20.98 -11.89 3.06
N SER A 99 19.94 -11.22 2.55
CA SER A 99 19.67 -9.80 2.81
C SER A 99 19.29 -9.53 4.29
N PRO A 100 20.06 -8.70 5.02
CA PRO A 100 19.72 -8.29 6.39
C PRO A 100 18.37 -7.56 6.49
N LEU A 101 18.00 -6.80 5.45
CA LEU A 101 16.73 -6.08 5.38
C LEU A 101 15.55 -7.07 5.41
N ILE A 102 15.64 -8.17 4.66
CA ILE A 102 14.62 -9.21 4.66
C ILE A 102 14.50 -9.86 6.04
N ARG A 103 15.63 -10.19 6.70
CA ARG A 103 15.62 -10.73 8.08
C ARG A 103 14.96 -9.77 9.08
N ALA A 104 15.18 -8.47 8.91
CA ALA A 104 14.62 -7.42 9.75
C ALA A 104 13.15 -7.07 9.44
N THR A 105 12.55 -7.66 8.39
CA THR A 105 11.18 -7.35 7.94
C THR A 105 10.16 -7.71 9.01
N ARG A 106 9.32 -6.73 9.39
CA ARG A 106 8.19 -6.89 10.31
C ARG A 106 6.88 -6.34 9.74
N GLY A 107 6.94 -5.67 8.60
CA GLY A 107 5.80 -5.31 7.77
C GLY A 107 6.16 -5.44 6.29
N LEU A 108 5.16 -5.55 5.42
CA LEU A 108 5.32 -5.47 3.98
C LEU A 108 4.40 -4.39 3.44
N VAL A 109 4.82 -3.77 2.34
CA VAL A 109 3.96 -2.92 1.51
C VAL A 109 3.80 -3.61 0.16
N PHE A 110 2.56 -3.87 -0.22
CA PHE A 110 2.23 -4.43 -1.53
C PHE A 110 2.01 -3.31 -2.54
N ILE A 111 2.65 -3.45 -3.70
CA ILE A 111 2.49 -2.57 -4.85
C ILE A 111 2.09 -3.42 -6.06
N LYS A 112 1.08 -2.94 -6.78
CA LYS A 112 0.70 -3.45 -8.09
C LYS A 112 1.26 -2.53 -9.16
N GLU A 113 2.04 -3.05 -10.09
CA GLU A 113 2.36 -2.37 -11.33
C GLU A 113 1.27 -2.65 -12.36
N MET A 114 0.72 -1.60 -12.96
CA MET A 114 -0.33 -1.67 -13.96
C MET A 114 0.12 -0.96 -15.22
N ASP A 115 -0.27 -1.47 -16.38
CA ASP A 115 -0.32 -0.64 -17.58
C ASP A 115 -1.53 0.33 -17.53
N LEU A 116 -1.61 1.22 -18.52
CA LEU A 116 -2.69 2.20 -18.60
C LEU A 116 -4.08 1.53 -18.75
N GLY A 117 -4.17 0.41 -19.45
CA GLY A 117 -5.41 -0.34 -19.64
C GLY A 117 -5.95 -0.89 -18.31
N GLU A 118 -5.14 -1.68 -17.61
CA GLU A 118 -5.47 -2.24 -16.30
C GLU A 118 -5.79 -1.13 -15.30
N PHE A 119 -5.00 -0.04 -15.30
CA PHE A 119 -5.23 1.10 -14.41
C PHE A 119 -6.61 1.74 -14.66
N TYR A 120 -7.01 1.93 -15.92
CA TYR A 120 -8.31 2.51 -16.27
C TYR A 120 -9.47 1.61 -15.90
N GLU A 121 -9.34 0.30 -16.09
CA GLU A 121 -10.34 -0.69 -15.69
C GLU A 121 -10.53 -0.72 -14.18
N ARG A 122 -9.43 -0.87 -13.42
CA ARG A 122 -9.49 -0.86 -11.95
C ARG A 122 -10.03 0.47 -11.40
N SER A 123 -9.64 1.60 -12.00
CA SER A 123 -10.17 2.92 -11.58
C SER A 123 -11.68 3.02 -11.78
N ARG A 124 -12.23 2.46 -12.87
CA ARG A 124 -13.69 2.41 -13.11
C ARG A 124 -14.38 1.51 -12.09
N ALA A 125 -13.84 0.32 -11.84
CA ALA A 125 -14.40 -0.62 -10.86
C ALA A 125 -14.43 -0.01 -9.45
N LEU A 126 -13.36 0.69 -9.03
CA LEU A 126 -13.30 1.38 -7.74
C LEU A 126 -14.32 2.52 -7.65
N LYS A 127 -14.50 3.30 -8.73
CA LYS A 127 -15.51 4.35 -8.79
C LYS A 127 -16.92 3.78 -8.56
N GLN A 128 -17.27 2.71 -9.28
CA GLN A 128 -18.57 2.04 -9.13
C GLN A 128 -18.77 1.48 -7.71
N ALA A 129 -17.75 0.87 -7.12
CA ALA A 129 -17.81 0.34 -5.77
C ALA A 129 -17.97 1.43 -4.69
N ALA A 130 -17.47 2.65 -4.97
CA ALA A 130 -17.62 3.80 -4.07
C ALA A 130 -18.94 4.55 -4.25
N GLU A 131 -19.49 4.59 -5.48
CA GLU A 131 -20.76 5.27 -5.80
C GLU A 131 -22.00 4.42 -5.49
N ASN A 132 -21.90 3.09 -5.50
CA ASN A 132 -22.99 2.17 -5.12
C ASN A 132 -23.05 1.92 -3.60
N ARG A 133 -22.61 2.89 -2.80
CA ARG A 133 -22.57 2.81 -1.33
C ARG A 133 -23.49 3.84 -0.69
#